data_AF-A0A382XY31-F1
#
_entry.id   AF-A0A382XY31-F1
#
_cell.length_a   1.000
_cell.length_b   1.000
_cell.length_c   1.000
_cell.angle_alpha   90.00
_cell.angle_beta   90.00
_cell.angle_gamma   90.00
#
_symmetry.space_group_name_H-M   'P 1'
#
loop_
_entity.id
_entity.type
_entity.pdbx_description
1 polymer ?
#
loop_
_entity_poly.entity_id
_entity_poly.type
_entity_poly.pdbx_seq_one_letter_code
_entity_poly.pdbx_strand_id
1 'polypeptide(L)'
;VRIVLALVVLAGASYIFIAGDRGLMELAQRREELRRLEQHVANLVAENDSLKRVLSLLDSDSSFVEKVAREKYEMVKPGESLYLIRR
;
A
#
# COMPACT_ATOMS: atom_id res chain seq x y z
N VAL A 1 -55.79 2.75 10.55
CA VAL A 1 -54.95 3.87 11.08
C VAL A 1 -53.85 3.37 12.02
N ARG A 2 -54.16 2.66 13.12
CA ARG A 2 -53.12 2.18 14.08
C ARG A 2 -52.03 1.28 13.47
N ILE A 3 -52.41 0.33 12.62
CA ILE A 3 -51.47 -0.58 11.94
C ILE A 3 -50.57 0.20 10.96
N VAL A 4 -51.16 1.14 10.21
CA VAL A 4 -50.41 1.99 9.27
C VAL A 4 -49.41 2.86 10.03
N LEU A 5 -49.80 3.43 11.17
CA LEU A 5 -48.91 4.21 12.03
C LEU A 5 -47.75 3.36 12.55
N ALA A 6 -48.04 2.14 13.00
CA ALA A 6 -47.01 1.20 13.48
C ALA A 6 -46.01 0.83 12.37
N LEU A 7 -46.48 0.58 11.15
CA LEU A 7 -45.61 0.28 10.01
C LEU A 7 -44.70 1.46 9.63
N VAL A 8 -45.21 2.69 9.68
CA VAL A 8 -44.41 3.89 9.39
C VAL A 8 -43.31 4.09 10.43
N VAL A 9 -43.62 3.89 11.71
CA VAL A 9 -42.63 3.98 12.80
C VAL A 9 -41.57 2.89 12.66
N LEU A 10 -41.97 1.67 12.32
CA LEU A 10 -41.05 0.53 12.18
C LEU A 10 -40.14 0.70 10.95
N ALA A 11 -40.67 1.22 9.85
CA ALA A 11 -39.90 1.58 8.66
C ALA A 11 -38.88 2.69 8.98
N GLY A 12 -39.29 3.76 9.66
CA GLY A 12 -38.39 4.84 10.09
C GLY A 12 -37.28 4.34 11.02
N ALA A 13 -37.60 3.50 11.99
CA ALA A 13 -36.63 2.89 12.89
C ALA A 13 -35.62 1.99 12.16
N SER A 14 -36.09 1.18 11.20
CA SER A 14 -35.23 0.33 10.37
C SER A 14 -34.28 1.15 9.48
N TYR A 15 -34.77 2.26 8.92
CA TYR A 15 -33.97 3.16 8.11
C TYR A 15 -32.84 3.79 8.94
N ILE A 16 -33.14 4.28 10.14
CA ILE A 16 -32.12 4.85 11.04
C ILE A 16 -31.08 3.78 11.45
N PHE A 17 -31.50 2.53 11.67
CA PHE A 17 -30.58 1.44 12.02
C PHE A 17 -29.63 1.04 10.89
N ILE A 18 -30.09 1.12 9.64
CA ILE A 18 -29.31 0.72 8.47
C ILE A 18 -28.47 1.89 7.95
N ALA A 19 -29.04 3.10 7.92
CA ALA A 19 -28.50 4.29 7.26
C ALA A 19 -27.99 5.38 8.23
N GLY A 20 -28.13 5.22 9.55
CA GLY A 20 -27.55 6.16 10.50
C GLY A 20 -26.02 6.06 10.57
N ASP A 21 -25.36 7.09 11.08
CA ASP A 21 -23.89 7.26 11.25
C ASP A 21 -23.21 6.22 12.17
N ARG A 22 -23.90 5.14 12.53
CA ARG A 22 -23.35 3.96 13.24
C ARG A 22 -23.96 2.66 12.73
N GLY A 23 -24.60 2.71 11.57
CA GLY A 23 -25.31 1.60 10.97
C GLY A 23 -24.35 0.52 10.49
N LEU A 24 -24.93 -0.62 10.12
CA LEU A 24 -24.19 -1.79 9.63
C LEU A 24 -23.34 -1.47 8.39
N MET A 25 -23.78 -0.50 7.57
CA MET A 25 -23.05 -0.07 6.38
C MET A 25 -21.72 0.61 6.73
N GLU A 26 -21.71 1.52 7.71
CA GLU A 26 -20.48 2.18 8.13
C GLU A 26 -19.51 1.17 8.75
N LEU A 27 -20.00 0.23 9.56
CA LEU A 27 -19.16 -0.82 10.12
C LEU A 27 -18.49 -1.67 9.01
N ALA A 28 -19.22 -1.97 7.94
CA ALA A 28 -18.67 -2.70 6.80
C ALA A 28 -17.59 -1.87 6.06
N GLN A 29 -17.83 -0.57 5.86
CA GLN A 29 -16.86 0.34 5.26
C GLN A 29 -15.60 0.46 6.11
N ARG A 30 -15.73 0.65 7.43
CA ARG A 30 -14.59 0.74 8.36
C ARG A 30 -13.77 -0.55 8.37
N ARG A 31 -14.42 -1.72 8.31
CA ARG A 31 -13.72 -3.01 8.21
C ARG A 31 -12.94 -3.15 6.91
N GLU A 32 -13.50 -2.66 5.81
CA GLU A 32 -12.80 -2.65 4.52
C GLU A 32 -11.63 -1.67 4.51
N GLU A 33 -11.80 -0.49 5.09
CA GLU A 33 -10.77 0.52 5.26
C GLU A 33 -9.60 0.00 6.11
N LEU A 34 -9.90 -0.67 7.23
CA LEU A 34 -8.91 -1.36 8.07
C LEU A 34 -8.12 -2.39 7.28
N ARG A 35 -8.79 -3.29 6.54
CA ARG A 35 -8.10 -4.31 5.72
C ARG A 35 -7.16 -3.69 4.70
N ARG A 36 -7.57 -2.60 4.04
CA ARG A 36 -6.73 -1.88 3.06
C ARG A 36 -5.52 -1.25 3.72
N LEU A 37 -5.69 -0.68 4.91
CA LEU A 37 -4.61 -0.05 5.65
C LEU A 37 -3.59 -1.10 6.14
N GLU A 38 -4.07 -2.24 6.65
CA GLU A 38 -3.23 -3.38 7.05
C GLU A 38 -2.40 -3.91 5.88
N GLN A 39 -3.01 -4.06 4.70
CA GLN A 39 -2.30 -4.44 3.48
C GLN A 39 -1.25 -3.40 3.07
N HIS A 40 -1.56 -2.11 3.18
CA HIS A 40 -0.59 -1.04 2.92
C HIS A 40 0.61 -1.12 3.88
N VAL A 41 0.36 -1.33 5.17
CA VAL A 41 1.43 -1.49 6.16
C VAL A 41 2.29 -2.71 5.83
N ALA A 42 1.68 -3.85 5.50
CA ALA A 42 2.41 -5.05 5.14
C ALA A 42 3.33 -4.83 3.91
N ASN A 43 2.82 -4.13 2.89
CA ASN A 43 3.60 -3.78 1.70
C ASN A 43 4.78 -2.85 2.03
N LEU A 44 4.54 -1.82 2.84
CA LEU A 44 5.59 -0.88 3.26
C LEU A 44 6.67 -1.56 4.11
N VAL A 45 6.29 -2.51 4.98
CA VAL A 45 7.26 -3.30 5.75
C VAL A 45 8.12 -4.15 4.82
N ALA A 46 7.51 -4.84 3.85
CA ALA A 46 8.25 -5.65 2.88
C ALA A 46 9.20 -4.80 2.01
N GLU A 47 8.75 -3.60 1.59
CA GLU A 47 9.59 -2.64 0.86
C GLU A 47 10.75 -2.16 1.73
N ASN A 48 10.49 -1.76 2.97
CA ASN A 48 11.51 -1.31 3.91
C ASN A 48 12.57 -2.39 4.16
N ASP A 49 12.14 -3.64 4.35
CA ASP A 49 13.05 -4.78 4.52
C ASP A 49 13.89 -5.04 3.26
N SER A 50 13.29 -4.87 2.07
CA SER A 50 14.04 -4.98 0.81
C SER A 50 15.10 -3.89 0.68
N LEU A 51 14.77 -2.65 1.04
CA LEU A 51 15.68 -1.51 1.00
C LEU A 51 16.79 -1.66 2.04
N LYS A 52 16.47 -2.15 3.24
CA LYS A 52 17.47 -2.48 4.27
C LYS A 52 18.45 -3.54 3.79
N ARG A 53 17.97 -4.59 3.09
CA ARG A 53 18.86 -5.59 2.49
C ARG A 53 19.77 -4.95 1.44
N VAL A 54 19.23 -4.10 0.57
CA VAL A 54 20.03 -3.35 -0.41
C VAL A 54 21.08 -2.48 0.28
N LEU A 55 20.69 -1.71 1.31
CA LEU A 55 21.63 -0.90 2.09
C LEU A 55 22.71 -1.76 2.75
N SER A 56 22.36 -2.91 3.34
CA SER A 56 23.35 -3.81 3.93
C SER A 56 24.32 -4.35 2.89
N LEU A 57 23.86 -4.69 1.68
CA LEU A 57 24.71 -5.14 0.58
C LEU A 57 25.62 -4.00 0.07
N LEU A 58 25.12 -2.76 0.07
CA LEU A 58 25.91 -1.57 -0.26
C LEU A 58 27.03 -1.34 0.77
N ASP A 59 26.72 -1.53 2.06
CA ASP A 59 27.67 -1.29 3.17
C ASP A 59 28.69 -2.42 3.32
N SER A 60 28.33 -3.65 2.94
CA SER A 60 29.18 -4.83 3.13
C SER A 60 29.97 -5.28 1.90
N ASP A 61 29.63 -4.83 0.68
CA ASP A 61 30.34 -5.26 -0.52
C ASP A 61 30.36 -4.20 -1.64
N SER A 62 31.44 -3.41 -1.70
CA SER A 62 31.70 -2.39 -2.72
C SER A 62 31.59 -2.92 -4.16
N SER A 63 31.80 -4.23 -4.36
CA SER A 63 31.70 -4.88 -5.66
C SER A 63 30.27 -4.93 -6.22
N PHE A 64 29.26 -5.10 -5.35
CA PHE A 64 27.85 -5.14 -5.76
C PHE A 64 27.36 -3.74 -6.16
N VAL A 65 27.81 -2.71 -5.41
CA VAL A 65 27.52 -1.30 -5.70
C VAL A 65 28.10 -0.89 -7.06
N GLU A 66 29.37 -1.27 -7.30
CA GLU A 66 30.03 -1.00 -8.58
C GLU A 66 29.31 -1.70 -9.74
N LYS A 67 28.83 -2.93 -9.54
CA LYS A 67 28.07 -3.65 -10.57
C LYS A 67 26.75 -2.94 -10.92
N VAL A 68 25.96 -2.54 -9.92
CA VAL A 68 24.70 -1.82 -10.16
C VAL A 68 24.95 -0.44 -10.78
N ALA A 69 25.97 0.29 -10.34
CA ALA A 69 26.34 1.59 -10.90
C ALA A 69 26.73 1.47 -12.39
N ARG A 70 27.49 0.44 -12.76
CA ARG A 70 27.89 0.18 -14.15
C ARG A 70 26.73 -0.31 -15.02
N GLU A 71 25.90 -1.23 -14.53
CA GLU A 71 24.83 -1.85 -15.34
C GLU A 71 23.57 -0.99 -15.46
N LYS A 72 23.17 -0.30 -14.39
CA LYS A 72 21.89 0.43 -14.34
C LYS A 72 22.02 1.93 -14.61
N TYR A 73 23.16 2.50 -14.28
CA TYR A 73 23.41 3.94 -14.35
C TYR A 73 24.52 4.31 -15.32
N GLU A 74 25.10 3.34 -16.04
CA GLU A 74 26.18 3.54 -17.01
C GLU A 74 27.38 4.33 -16.45
N MET A 75 27.58 4.28 -15.12
CA MET A 75 28.62 5.05 -14.45
C MET A 75 29.99 4.46 -14.76
N VAL A 76 30.92 5.34 -15.15
CA VAL A 76 32.33 5.01 -15.44
C VAL A 76 33.26 5.81 -14.53
N LYS A 77 34.37 5.18 -14.10
CA LYS A 77 35.39 5.87 -13.29
C LYS A 77 36.18 6.87 -14.16
N PRO A 78 36.76 7.94 -13.58
CA PRO A 78 37.64 8.84 -14.32
C PRO A 78 38.77 8.07 -15.00
N GLY A 79 38.83 8.10 -16.34
CA GLY A 79 39.81 7.36 -17.15
C GLY A 79 39.30 6.08 -17.83
N GLU A 80 38.06 5.66 -17.58
CA GLU A 80 37.42 4.55 -18.31
C GLU A 80 36.54 5.05 -19.46
N SER A 81 36.41 4.27 -20.54
CA SER A 81 35.53 4.57 -21.69
C SER A 81 34.39 3.55 -21.77
N LEU A 82 33.14 4.04 -21.80
CA LEU A 82 31.93 3.23 -21.96
C LEU A 82 31.67 2.96 -23.45
N TYR A 83 31.54 1.68 -23.84
CA TYR A 83 31.19 1.28 -25.20
C TYR A 83 29.78 0.65 -25.22
N LEU A 84 28.79 1.43 -25.66
CA LEU A 84 27.42 0.96 -25.87
C LEU A 84 27.26 0.45 -27.31
N ILE A 85 27.11 -0.86 -27.48
CA ILE A 85 26.84 -1.47 -28.79
C ILE A 85 25.32 -1.53 -28.99
N ARG A 86 24.77 -0.64 -29.81
CA ARG A 86 23.37 -0.68 -30.23
C ARG A 86 23.22 -1.70 -31.36
N ARG A 87 22.37 -2.71 -31.17
CA ARG A 87 21.92 -3.58 -32.27
C ARG A 87 20.86 -2.90 -33.11
#